data_AF-A0A7S3T8R9-F1
#
_entry.id   AF-A0A7S3T8R9-F1
#
_cell.length_a   1.000
_cell.length_b   1.000
_cell.length_c   1.000
_cell.angle_alpha   90.00
_cell.angle_beta   90.00
_cell.angle_gamma   90.00
#
_symmetry.space_group_name_H-M   'P 1'
#
loop_
_entity.id
_entity.type
_entity.pdbx_description
1 polymer ?
#
loop_
_entity_poly.entity_id
_entity_poly.type
_entity_poly.pdbx_seq_one_letter_code
_entity_poly.pdbx_strand_id
1 'polypeptide(L)'
;DDSRGRTFVRATMLLRRGASVVPRTRCYVGGAQRCLAIPSWATADPSKMSAADPAIGMNLVGGVWKSGDSYDRGLLELQDPLIGGTMMKVPNPTDKEVDDYITRMKDCPRSGLHNPIKN
;
A
#
# COMPACT_ATOMS: atom_id res chain seq x y z
N ASP A 1 -44.14 39.41 42.43
CA ASP A 1 -44.23 40.49 43.42
C ASP A 1 -43.08 40.33 44.40
N ASP A 2 -42.57 41.45 44.88
CA ASP A 2 -41.49 41.67 45.86
C ASP A 2 -40.02 41.86 45.39
N SER A 3 -39.75 43.12 45.01
CA SER A 3 -38.82 44.07 45.68
C SER A 3 -37.36 43.73 46.00
N ARG A 4 -36.47 44.30 45.17
CA ARG A 4 -35.35 45.24 45.47
C ARG A 4 -34.53 45.06 46.77
N GLY A 5 -33.21 44.88 46.60
CA GLY A 5 -32.19 45.26 47.60
C GLY A 5 -30.78 45.38 46.99
N ARG A 6 -30.23 46.60 46.94
CA ARG A 6 -28.89 46.96 46.42
C ARG A 6 -27.81 46.72 47.47
N THR A 7 -26.58 46.42 47.04
CA THR A 7 -25.31 47.11 47.42
C THR A 7 -24.13 46.41 46.74
N PHE A 8 -23.44 47.08 45.80
CA PHE A 8 -22.17 47.82 45.98
C PHE A 8 -20.95 46.91 46.24
N VAL A 9 -19.97 46.97 45.33
CA VAL A 9 -18.53 47.21 45.57
C VAL A 9 -17.60 46.35 44.67
N ARG A 10 -16.70 47.08 44.00
CA ARG A 10 -15.38 46.71 43.44
C ARG A 10 -15.32 45.99 42.08
N ALA A 11 -15.17 46.84 41.07
CA ALA A 11 -14.33 46.56 39.92
C ALA A 11 -12.87 46.36 40.35
N THR A 12 -12.31 45.20 40.08
CA THR A 12 -10.86 44.97 40.01
C THR A 12 -10.51 44.59 38.57
N MET A 13 -9.95 45.59 37.90
CA MET A 13 -9.38 45.55 36.57
C MET A 13 -8.14 44.64 36.59
N LEU A 14 -8.28 43.40 36.11
CA LEU A 14 -7.12 42.53 35.83
C LEU A 14 -6.75 42.63 34.35
N LEU A 15 -5.57 43.20 34.16
CA LEU A 15 -4.89 43.53 32.92
C LEU A 15 -4.78 42.31 31.98
N ARG A 16 -5.50 42.30 30.86
CA ARG A 16 -5.29 41.32 29.77
C ARG A 16 -4.02 41.68 29.01
N ARG A 17 -2.90 40.99 29.28
CA ARG A 17 -1.73 41.01 28.39
C ARG A 17 -1.98 40.03 27.23
N GLY A 18 -2.46 40.57 26.11
CA GLY A 18 -2.54 39.83 24.84
C GLY A 18 -1.14 39.70 24.24
N ALA A 19 -0.51 38.54 24.39
CA ALA A 19 0.61 38.14 23.56
C ALA A 19 0.06 37.33 22.39
N SER A 20 -0.11 37.98 21.23
CA SER A 20 -0.46 37.31 19.98
C SER A 20 0.76 36.51 19.50
N VAL A 21 0.85 35.25 19.92
CA VAL A 21 1.78 34.29 19.32
C VAL A 21 1.21 33.92 17.95
N VAL A 22 1.75 34.53 16.90
CA VAL A 22 1.44 34.13 15.52
C VAL A 22 2.07 32.75 15.32
N PRO A 23 1.30 31.69 15.04
CA PRO A 23 1.92 30.43 14.65
C PRO A 23 2.60 30.67 13.31
N ARG A 24 3.94 30.57 13.27
CA ARG A 24 4.66 30.33 12.02
C ARG A 24 4.23 28.95 11.55
N THR A 25 3.17 28.88 10.74
CA THR A 25 2.92 27.72 9.90
C THR A 25 4.09 27.61 8.95
N ARG A 26 5.07 26.79 9.34
CA ARG A 26 6.04 26.21 8.43
C ARG A 26 5.21 25.38 7.47
N CYS A 27 4.93 25.93 6.29
CA CYS A 27 4.52 25.14 5.15
C CYS A 27 5.67 24.17 4.88
N TYR A 28 5.58 22.95 5.43
CA TYR A 28 6.31 21.83 4.89
C TYR A 28 5.81 21.70 3.45
N VAL A 29 6.65 22.08 2.50
CA VAL A 29 6.49 21.66 1.12
C VAL A 29 6.65 20.15 1.18
N GLY A 30 5.52 19.45 1.33
CA GLY A 30 5.46 18.01 1.23
C GLY A 30 6.13 17.61 -0.07
N GLY A 31 7.06 16.65 0.02
CA GLY A 31 7.78 16.14 -1.13
C GLY A 31 6.80 15.87 -2.25
N ALA A 32 7.04 16.48 -3.41
CA ALA A 32 6.21 16.30 -4.59
C ALA A 32 6.11 14.81 -4.88
N GLN A 33 4.97 14.21 -4.53
CA GLN A 33 4.63 12.87 -4.95
C GLN A 33 4.51 12.98 -6.46
N ARG A 34 5.53 12.51 -7.18
CA ARG A 34 5.44 12.35 -8.63
C ARG A 34 4.28 11.38 -8.82
N CYS A 35 3.11 11.89 -9.18
CA CYS A 35 1.98 11.10 -9.60
C CYS A 35 2.40 10.47 -10.93
N LEU A 36 3.13 9.37 -10.84
CA LEU A 36 3.34 8.49 -11.97
C LEU A 36 1.95 7.91 -12.22
N ALA A 37 1.30 8.39 -13.27
CA ALA A 37 0.03 7.84 -13.70
C ALA A 37 0.20 6.32 -13.83
N ILE A 38 -0.74 5.57 -13.24
CA ILE A 38 -0.69 4.11 -13.26
C ILE A 38 -0.80 3.68 -14.73
N PRO A 39 0.17 2.92 -15.26
CA PRO A 39 0.13 2.51 -16.65
C PRO A 39 -1.00 1.52 -16.88
N SER A 40 -1.53 1.45 -18.10
CA SER A 40 -2.73 0.65 -18.43
C SER A 40 -2.56 -0.87 -18.25
N TRP A 41 -1.32 -1.36 -18.18
CA TRP A 41 -1.02 -2.78 -17.93
C TRP A 41 -0.95 -3.13 -16.45
N ALA A 42 -0.83 -2.13 -15.56
CA ALA A 42 -0.68 -2.38 -14.14
C ALA A 42 -2.03 -2.75 -13.51
N THR A 43 -2.03 -3.82 -12.73
CA THR A 43 -3.20 -4.34 -12.02
C THR A 43 -3.27 -3.90 -10.55
N ALA A 44 -2.19 -3.32 -10.03
CA ALA A 44 -2.08 -2.86 -8.64
C ALA A 44 -1.71 -1.38 -8.57
N ASP A 45 -2.32 -0.66 -7.62
CA ASP A 45 -2.06 0.75 -7.32
C ASP A 45 -1.18 0.87 -6.07
N PRO A 46 0.07 1.33 -6.20
CA PRO A 46 0.99 1.45 -5.06
C PRO A 46 0.50 2.41 -3.96
N SER A 47 -0.35 3.38 -4.31
CA SER A 47 -0.83 4.38 -3.36
C SER A 47 -2.05 3.91 -2.54
N LYS A 48 -2.75 2.89 -3.02
CA LYS A 48 -3.92 2.30 -2.35
C LYS A 48 -3.62 0.99 -1.64
N MET A 49 -2.60 0.27 -2.11
CA MET A 49 -2.17 -1.01 -1.55
C MET A 49 -1.89 -0.86 -0.05
N SER A 50 -2.69 -1.55 0.75
CA SER A 50 -2.68 -1.47 2.21
C SER A 50 -3.41 -2.67 2.81
N ALA A 51 -3.46 -2.79 4.14
CA ALA A 51 -4.24 -3.84 4.81
C ALA A 51 -5.73 -3.83 4.47
N ALA A 52 -6.29 -2.67 4.09
CA ALA A 52 -7.69 -2.54 3.69
C ALA A 52 -7.95 -2.95 2.24
N ASP A 53 -6.93 -2.83 1.39
CA ASP A 53 -6.98 -3.15 -0.04
C ASP A 53 -5.67 -3.87 -0.46
N PRO A 54 -5.52 -5.16 -0.10
CA PRO A 54 -4.30 -5.91 -0.37
C PRO A 54 -4.21 -6.26 -1.85
N ALA A 55 -3.04 -6.05 -2.45
CA ALA A 55 -2.80 -6.45 -3.84
C ALA A 55 -2.80 -7.97 -4.00
N ILE A 56 -3.26 -8.48 -5.16
CA ILE A 56 -3.30 -9.92 -5.45
C ILE A 56 -2.26 -10.24 -6.53
N GLY A 57 -1.29 -11.06 -6.15
CA GLY A 57 -0.30 -11.65 -7.05
C GLY A 57 -0.83 -12.88 -7.78
N MET A 58 -0.22 -13.17 -8.93
CA MET A 58 -0.48 -14.37 -9.72
C MET A 58 0.86 -14.96 -10.18
N ASN A 59 0.89 -16.27 -10.40
CA ASN A 59 2.07 -16.95 -10.94
C ASN A 59 1.97 -16.99 -12.46
N LEU A 60 3.06 -16.64 -13.15
CA LEU A 60 3.14 -16.76 -14.61
C LEU A 60 3.82 -18.08 -14.98
N VAL A 61 3.04 -19.04 -15.46
CA VAL A 61 3.57 -20.37 -15.82
C VAL A 61 3.17 -20.69 -17.25
N GLY A 62 4.17 -20.87 -18.11
CA GLY A 62 3.92 -21.27 -19.50
C GLY A 62 3.13 -20.24 -20.32
N GLY A 63 3.27 -18.95 -20.01
CA GLY A 63 2.57 -17.85 -20.68
C GLY A 63 1.17 -17.55 -20.14
N VAL A 64 0.73 -18.23 -19.07
CA VAL A 64 -0.60 -18.02 -18.48
C VAL A 64 -0.45 -17.58 -17.02
N TRP A 65 -1.24 -16.57 -16.63
CA TRP A 65 -1.38 -16.14 -15.25
C TRP A 65 -2.30 -17.11 -14.48
N LYS A 66 -1.78 -17.75 -13.43
CA LYS A 66 -2.51 -18.67 -12.55
C LYS A 66 -2.75 -18.01 -11.18
N SER A 67 -4.00 -18.05 -10.72
CA SER A 67 -4.42 -17.48 -9.43
C SER A 67 -4.07 -18.39 -8.24
N GLY A 68 -3.98 -17.79 -7.06
CA GLY A 68 -3.71 -18.47 -5.78
C GLY A 68 -4.65 -19.63 -5.44
N ASP A 69 -5.93 -19.52 -5.83
CA ASP A 69 -6.97 -20.50 -5.51
C ASP A 69 -6.75 -21.85 -6.19
N SER A 70 -5.87 -21.90 -7.20
CA SER A 70 -5.50 -23.14 -7.90
C SER A 70 -4.40 -23.94 -7.22
N TYR A 71 -3.85 -23.44 -6.11
CA TYR A 71 -2.66 -23.99 -5.46
C TYR A 71 -2.98 -24.57 -4.08
N ASP A 72 -2.37 -25.73 -3.77
CA ASP A 72 -2.64 -26.51 -2.55
C ASP A 72 -2.32 -25.74 -1.25
N ARG A 73 -1.29 -24.88 -1.27
CA ARG A 73 -0.91 -24.01 -0.14
C ARG A 73 -1.57 -22.64 -0.16
N GLY A 74 -2.41 -22.35 -1.16
CA GLY A 74 -3.13 -21.10 -1.30
C GLY A 74 -2.21 -19.87 -1.42
N LEU A 75 -2.59 -18.80 -0.74
CA LEU A 75 -1.92 -17.50 -0.79
C LEU A 75 -1.05 -17.26 0.44
N LEU A 76 0.21 -16.87 0.23
CA LEU A 76 1.09 -16.30 1.24
C LEU A 76 0.75 -14.83 1.44
N GLU A 77 0.55 -14.42 2.69
CA GLU A 77 0.31 -13.03 3.06
C GLU A 77 1.62 -12.30 3.33
N LEU A 78 1.90 -11.26 2.54
CA LEU A 78 3.04 -10.37 2.73
C LEU A 78 2.65 -9.19 3.62
N GLN A 79 3.36 -9.03 4.73
CA GLN A 79 3.16 -7.92 5.67
C GLN A 79 3.95 -6.68 5.24
N ASP A 80 3.34 -5.51 5.42
CA ASP A 80 3.98 -4.21 5.24
C ASP A 80 5.04 -4.00 6.34
N PRO A 81 6.32 -3.75 6.02
CA PRO A 81 7.36 -3.51 7.02
C PRO A 81 7.15 -2.23 7.84
N LEU A 82 6.35 -1.27 7.36
CA LEU A 82 6.14 0.02 8.04
C LEU A 82 4.96 0.00 9.01
N ILE A 83 3.88 -0.67 8.64
CA ILE A 83 2.60 -0.65 9.38
C ILE A 83 2.29 -2.03 9.98
N GLY A 84 2.84 -3.11 9.42
CA GLY A 84 2.66 -4.48 9.91
C GLY A 84 1.35 -5.15 9.48
N GLY A 85 0.61 -4.57 8.54
CA GLY A 85 -0.62 -5.17 7.97
C GLY A 85 -0.38 -5.83 6.62
N THR A 86 -1.24 -6.78 6.23
CA THR A 86 -1.09 -7.52 4.97
C THR A 86 -1.24 -6.60 3.76
N MET A 87 -0.15 -6.31 3.05
CA MET A 87 -0.16 -5.44 1.87
C MET A 87 -0.46 -6.19 0.56
N MET A 88 -0.06 -7.46 0.48
CA MET A 88 -0.15 -8.24 -0.74
C MET A 88 -0.34 -9.73 -0.43
N LYS A 89 -1.06 -10.43 -1.29
CA LYS A 89 -1.21 -11.89 -1.25
C LYS A 89 -0.56 -12.50 -2.48
N VAL A 90 0.37 -13.43 -2.30
CA VAL A 90 1.12 -14.05 -3.40
C VAL A 90 0.88 -15.56 -3.39
N PRO A 91 0.63 -16.21 -4.54
CA PRO A 91 0.51 -17.66 -4.59
C PRO A 91 1.77 -18.36 -4.06
N ASN A 92 1.59 -19.36 -3.20
CA ASN A 92 2.70 -20.13 -2.62
C ASN A 92 2.75 -21.53 -3.23
N PRO A 93 3.56 -21.76 -4.29
CA PRO A 93 3.57 -23.04 -4.96
C PRO A 93 4.06 -24.18 -4.04
N THR A 94 3.50 -25.36 -4.25
CA THR A 94 3.87 -26.61 -3.59
C THR A 94 4.72 -27.48 -4.50
N ASP A 95 5.36 -28.51 -3.93
CA ASP A 95 6.22 -29.42 -4.68
C ASP A 95 5.48 -30.11 -5.84
N LYS A 96 4.16 -30.30 -5.75
CA LYS A 96 3.33 -30.88 -6.83
C LYS A 96 3.19 -29.96 -8.03
N GLU A 97 3.24 -28.65 -7.82
CA GLU A 97 3.02 -27.64 -8.85
C GLU A 97 4.34 -27.22 -9.52
N VAL A 98 5.48 -27.56 -8.89
CA VAL A 98 6.82 -27.32 -9.43
C VAL A 98 7.03 -28.05 -10.76
N ASP A 99 6.37 -29.18 -10.99
CA ASP A 99 6.48 -29.97 -12.22
C ASP A 99 6.09 -29.18 -13.48
N ASP A 100 5.11 -28.28 -13.38
CA ASP A 100 4.73 -27.39 -14.48
C ASP A 100 5.90 -26.46 -14.87
N TYR A 101 6.62 -25.95 -13.87
CA TYR A 101 7.79 -25.09 -14.08
C TYR A 101 8.93 -25.89 -14.70
N ILE A 102 9.21 -27.10 -14.18
CA ILE A 102 10.25 -27.99 -14.69
C ILE A 102 9.98 -28.33 -16.15
N THR A 103 8.74 -28.68 -16.48
CA THR A 103 8.34 -29.02 -17.85
C THR A 103 8.59 -27.86 -18.80
N ARG A 104 8.25 -26.62 -18.41
CA ARG A 104 8.52 -25.43 -19.22
C ARG A 104 9.99 -25.06 -19.32
N MET A 105 10.77 -25.27 -18.26
CA MET A 105 12.22 -25.05 -18.29
C MET A 105 12.92 -26.05 -19.22
N LYS A 106 12.45 -27.30 -19.28
CA LYS A 106 12.98 -28.33 -20.20
C LYS A 106 12.67 -28.04 -21.66
N ASP A 107 11.51 -27.44 -21.93
CA ASP A 107 11.08 -27.05 -23.28
C ASP A 107 11.97 -25.93 -23.86
N CYS A 108 12.60 -25.12 -23.01
CA CYS A 108 13.51 -24.06 -23.46
C CYS A 108 14.89 -24.64 -23.84
N PRO A 109 15.28 -24.63 -25.13
CA PRO A 109 16.60 -25.12 -25.53
C PRO A 109 17.70 -24.19 -25.00
N ARG A 110 18.88 -24.76 -24.69
CA ARG A 110 20.00 -23.99 -24.11
C ARG A 110 20.47 -22.82 -24.98
N SER A 111 20.39 -22.94 -26.30
CA SER A 111 20.74 -21.85 -27.22
C SER A 111 19.59 -20.89 -27.51
N GLY A 112 18.41 -21.12 -26.94
CA GLY A 112 17.17 -20.46 -27.34
C GLY A 112 16.72 -20.87 -28.76
N LEU A 113 15.46 -20.58 -29.08
CA LEU A 113 14.85 -20.85 -30.38
C LEU A 113 15.39 -19.94 -31.50
N HIS A 114 16.34 -19.05 -31.25
CA HIS A 114 16.86 -18.15 -32.28
C HIS A 114 18.09 -18.71 -33.01
N ASN A 115 18.62 -19.87 -32.60
CA ASN A 115 19.86 -20.41 -33.15
C ASN A 115 19.62 -21.19 -34.46
N PRO A 116 20.04 -20.65 -35.63
CA PRO A 116 19.73 -21.28 -36.93
C PRO A 116 20.40 -22.64 -37.16
N ILE A 117 21.44 -22.97 -36.38
CA ILE A 117 22.23 -24.20 -36.56
C ILE A 117 21.69 -25.36 -35.70
N LYS A 118 20.98 -25.04 -34.60
CA LYS A 118 20.56 -26.03 -33.58
C LYS A 118 19.04 -26.19 -33.47
N ASN A 119 18.29 -25.59 -34.38
CA ASN A 119 16.83 -25.68 -34.46
C ASN A 119 16.39 -26.63 -35.58
#